data_AF-A0A839IWX8-F1
#
_entry.id   AF-A0A839IWX8-F1
#
_cell.length_a   1.000
_cell.length_b   1.000
_cell.length_c   1.000
_cell.angle_alpha   90.00
_cell.angle_beta   90.00
_cell.angle_gamma   90.00
#
_symmetry.space_group_name_H-M   'P 1'
#
loop_
_entity.id
_entity.type
_entity.pdbx_description
1 polymer ?
#
loop_
_entity_poly.entity_id
_entity_poly.type
_entity_poly.pdbx_seq_one_letter_code
_entity_poly.pdbx_strand_id
1 'polypeptide(L)'
;MTQDKKSPSAKEMAQLQQHQKIQYEILQTYITAMQAAIIDTRQRGCNAGMDRIFEALAAPGLIPSDEHKDADRFLNQHDPYATPCRICGQPSLTELCSTACLYDAIKADVPEQEHARLDQITAFCEQALYSEQQFNLPFSTGDYSYATNGHLMIRVPRITGVPEMASDYIASPDVFDHYLSDDPDLCFVPVTSFDLPGHCPDCEGTGWHSFATRGWLYDTPCKSCKGSGLGISEHIIHWPEALVQHYRSDYLRQLEQLPELAVCEQPDRSMIRFRFSEGEGLLMAVRQALTNEDARNMTRHAYARVITHDGKLIPAYCHYDPEAKTAEWRHLSSSQPFSPDLIYRWQVASYYGSF
;
A
#
# COMPACT_ATOMS: atom_id res chain seq x y z
N MET A 1 29.67 -43.57 23.59
CA MET A 1 30.68 -42.59 24.05
C MET A 1 30.01 -41.66 25.03
N THR A 2 30.17 -41.91 26.33
CA THR A 2 29.71 -41.01 27.40
C THR A 2 30.67 -39.83 27.46
N GLN A 3 30.22 -38.64 27.04
CA GLN A 3 31.00 -37.43 27.21
C GLN A 3 31.07 -37.10 28.71
N ASP A 4 32.28 -37.16 29.27
CA ASP A 4 32.56 -36.64 30.60
C ASP A 4 32.28 -35.13 30.60
N LYS A 5 31.15 -34.73 31.19
CA LYS A 5 30.84 -33.33 31.44
C LYS A 5 31.82 -32.83 32.49
N LYS A 6 32.82 -32.05 32.06
CA LYS A 6 33.70 -31.33 32.98
C LYS A 6 32.85 -30.41 33.85
N SER A 7 32.99 -30.57 35.17
CA SER A 7 32.36 -29.67 36.13
C SER A 7 32.85 -28.24 35.89
N PRO A 8 31.96 -27.24 35.97
CA PRO A 8 32.33 -25.84 35.80
C PRO A 8 33.39 -25.43 36.83
N SER A 9 34.35 -24.63 36.38
CA SER A 9 35.41 -24.06 37.21
C SER A 9 34.84 -23.12 38.27
N ALA A 10 35.59 -22.87 39.34
CA ALA A 10 35.18 -21.95 40.40
C ALA A 10 34.87 -20.53 39.87
N LYS A 11 35.55 -20.09 38.80
CA LYS A 11 35.31 -18.82 38.14
C LYS A 11 33.97 -18.79 37.41
N GLU A 12 33.63 -19.86 36.69
CA GLU A 12 32.34 -20.00 36.01
C GLU A 12 31.20 -20.07 37.03
N MET A 13 31.40 -20.78 38.15
CA MET A 13 30.42 -20.82 39.24
C MET A 13 30.19 -19.43 39.87
N ALA A 14 31.25 -18.64 40.07
CA ALA A 14 31.11 -17.27 40.60
C ALA A 14 30.39 -16.34 39.61
N GLN A 15 30.67 -16.46 38.31
CA GLN A 15 29.96 -15.69 37.27
C GLN A 15 28.48 -16.07 37.19
N LEU A 16 28.16 -17.37 37.27
CA LEU A 16 26.79 -17.85 37.32
C LEU A 16 26.04 -17.33 38.56
N GLN A 17 26.67 -17.36 39.74
CA GLN A 17 26.09 -16.81 40.96
C GLN A 17 25.84 -15.30 40.86
N GLN A 18 26.79 -14.56 40.29
CA GLN A 18 26.63 -13.12 40.08
C GLN A 18 25.50 -12.82 39.08
N HIS A 19 25.41 -13.58 37.99
CA HIS A 19 24.32 -13.45 37.02
C HIS A 19 22.96 -13.77 37.65
N GLN A 20 22.86 -14.87 38.40
CA GLN A 20 21.64 -15.24 39.13
C GLN A 20 21.21 -14.16 40.12
N LYS A 21 22.17 -13.55 40.83
CA LYS A 21 21.88 -12.45 41.75
C LYS A 21 21.29 -11.24 41.02
N ILE A 22 21.87 -10.84 39.88
CA ILE A 22 21.36 -9.73 39.06
C ILE A 22 19.95 -10.03 38.56
N GLN A 23 19.72 -11.25 38.05
CA GLN A 23 18.39 -11.67 37.58
C GLN A 23 17.34 -11.63 38.71
N TYR A 24 17.72 -12.03 39.92
CA TYR A 24 16.85 -11.97 41.08
C TYR A 24 16.50 -10.52 41.48
N GLU A 25 17.47 -9.62 41.45
CA GLU A 25 17.26 -8.20 41.74
C GLU A 25 16.35 -7.53 40.69
N ILE A 26 16.47 -7.90 39.41
CA ILE A 26 15.56 -7.45 38.34
C ILE A 26 14.14 -7.97 38.60
N LEU A 27 14.00 -9.25 38.90
CA LEU A 27 12.69 -9.87 39.15
C LEU A 27 11.97 -9.24 40.37
N GLN A 28 12.70 -8.99 41.46
CA GLN A 28 12.14 -8.29 42.63
C GLN A 28 11.65 -6.88 42.28
N THR A 29 12.37 -6.18 41.41
CA THR A 29 11.98 -4.86 40.92
C THR A 29 10.67 -4.91 40.14
N TYR A 30 10.51 -5.89 39.24
CA TYR A 30 9.28 -6.09 38.49
C TYR A 30 8.08 -6.46 39.37
N ILE A 31 8.27 -7.35 40.34
CA ILE A 31 7.21 -7.70 41.30
C ILE A 31 6.73 -6.47 42.06
N THR A 32 7.68 -5.64 42.53
CA THR A 32 7.36 -4.39 43.24
C THR A 32 6.59 -3.41 42.34
N ALA A 33 6.99 -3.26 41.09
CA ALA A 33 6.31 -2.43 40.10
C ALA A 33 4.87 -2.89 39.83
N MET A 34 4.66 -4.20 39.63
CA MET A 34 3.33 -4.78 39.43
C MET A 34 2.43 -4.60 40.67
N GLN A 35 2.98 -4.77 41.87
CA GLN A 35 2.22 -4.55 43.11
C GLN A 35 1.78 -3.09 43.24
N ALA A 36 2.67 -2.13 42.93
CA ALA A 36 2.33 -0.70 42.93
C ALA A 36 1.26 -0.37 41.89
N ALA A 37 1.37 -0.93 40.68
CA ALA A 37 0.39 -0.75 39.61
C ALA A 37 -1.00 -1.29 39.97
N ILE A 38 -1.07 -2.43 40.66
CA ILE A 38 -2.35 -2.99 41.15
C ILE A 38 -2.99 -2.05 42.18
N ILE A 39 -2.20 -1.50 43.10
CA ILE A 39 -2.69 -0.53 44.11
C ILE A 39 -3.22 0.71 43.40
N ASP A 40 -2.47 1.25 42.44
CA ASP A 40 -2.86 2.45 41.69
C ASP A 40 -4.08 2.21 40.80
N THR A 41 -4.20 1.03 40.18
CA THR A 41 -5.39 0.63 39.44
C THR A 41 -6.63 0.64 40.32
N ARG A 42 -6.53 0.09 41.54
CA ARG A 42 -7.65 0.03 42.48
C ARG A 42 -8.05 1.40 43.01
N GLN A 43 -7.09 2.29 43.22
CA GLN A 43 -7.34 3.61 43.82
C GLN A 43 -7.70 4.68 42.79
N ARG A 44 -7.13 4.61 41.59
CA ARG A 44 -7.12 5.70 40.60
C ARG A 44 -7.56 5.25 39.20
N GLY A 45 -7.95 3.99 39.02
CA GLY A 45 -8.42 3.43 37.75
C GLY A 45 -7.28 2.88 36.87
N CYS A 46 -7.65 2.16 35.81
CA CYS A 46 -6.71 1.38 34.98
C CYS A 46 -5.58 2.21 34.37
N ASN A 47 -5.85 3.44 33.94
CA ASN A 47 -4.84 4.30 33.32
C ASN A 47 -3.70 4.62 34.29
N ALA A 48 -4.01 4.94 35.55
CA ALA A 48 -3.00 5.22 36.56
C ALA A 48 -2.14 3.99 36.92
N GLY A 49 -2.72 2.78 36.84
CA GLY A 49 -1.99 1.53 36.96
C GLY A 49 -1.01 1.31 35.80
N MET A 50 -1.47 1.56 34.56
CA MET A 50 -0.62 1.45 33.38
C MET A 50 0.51 2.48 33.38
N ASP A 51 0.23 3.74 33.72
CA ASP A 51 1.25 4.78 33.88
C ASP A 51 2.32 4.35 34.88
N ARG A 52 1.92 3.69 35.98
CA ARG A 52 2.85 3.18 37.00
C ARG A 52 3.73 2.04 36.49
N ILE A 53 3.18 1.16 35.64
CA ILE A 53 3.95 0.10 34.97
C ILE A 53 4.96 0.75 34.03
N PHE A 54 4.53 1.70 33.21
CA PHE A 54 5.42 2.39 32.28
C PHE A 54 6.52 3.18 32.98
N GLU A 55 6.22 3.97 34.01
CA GLU A 55 7.22 4.69 34.79
C GLU A 55 8.25 3.75 35.44
N ALA A 56 7.80 2.61 35.98
CA ALA A 56 8.67 1.67 36.67
C ALA A 56 9.52 0.84 35.72
N LEU A 57 8.98 0.47 34.54
CA LEU A 57 9.71 -0.27 33.52
C LEU A 57 10.59 0.64 32.65
N ALA A 58 10.26 1.94 32.53
CA ALA A 58 11.05 2.94 31.82
C ALA A 58 12.16 3.58 32.66
N ALA A 59 12.33 3.16 33.93
CA ALA A 59 13.45 3.61 34.73
C ALA A 59 14.79 3.18 34.06
N PRO A 60 15.81 4.06 34.04
CA PRO A 60 17.06 3.80 33.32
C PRO A 60 17.74 2.54 33.86
N GLY A 61 17.78 1.48 33.05
CA GLY A 61 18.54 0.26 33.33
C GLY A 61 17.74 -1.04 33.45
N LEU A 62 16.41 -1.02 33.35
CA LEU A 62 15.59 -2.26 33.38
C LEU A 62 15.23 -2.80 32.00
N ILE A 63 15.21 -1.94 30.98
CA ILE A 63 15.17 -2.28 29.57
C ILE A 63 16.21 -1.35 28.92
N PRO A 64 17.15 -1.84 28.11
CA PRO A 64 18.07 -0.98 27.35
C PRO A 64 17.28 0.14 26.68
N SER A 65 17.72 1.40 26.78
CA SER A 65 16.96 2.58 26.31
C SER A 65 16.55 2.51 24.83
N ASP A 66 17.21 1.64 24.07
CA ASP A 66 16.99 1.45 22.64
C ASP A 66 15.87 0.42 22.38
N GLU A 67 15.61 -0.51 23.30
CA GLU A 67 14.56 -1.54 23.21
C GLU A 67 13.20 -1.07 23.72
N HIS A 68 13.14 -0.02 24.55
CA HIS A 68 11.89 0.55 25.06
C HIS A 68 11.03 1.16 23.96
N LYS A 69 11.68 1.78 22.96
CA LYS A 69 11.02 2.29 21.76
C LYS A 69 10.50 1.15 20.90
N ASP A 70 11.17 0.00 20.90
CA ASP A 70 10.75 -1.15 20.12
C ASP A 70 9.62 -1.91 20.80
N ALA A 71 9.59 -2.04 22.14
CA ALA A 71 8.49 -2.71 22.85
C ALA A 71 7.16 -1.95 22.79
N ASP A 72 7.18 -0.63 22.95
CA ASP A 72 5.98 0.21 22.79
C ASP A 72 5.55 0.31 21.32
N ARG A 73 6.52 0.39 20.39
CA ARG A 73 6.22 0.30 18.96
C ARG A 73 5.64 -1.07 18.62
N PHE A 74 6.12 -2.13 19.23
CA PHE A 74 5.67 -3.50 19.05
C PHE A 74 4.25 -3.71 19.60
N LEU A 75 3.96 -3.28 20.82
CA LEU A 75 2.62 -3.37 21.42
C LEU A 75 1.59 -2.42 20.77
N ASN A 76 2.01 -1.25 20.31
CA ASN A 76 1.10 -0.31 19.64
C ASN A 76 0.93 -0.60 18.13
N GLN A 77 1.87 -1.31 17.49
CA GLN A 77 1.77 -1.72 16.07
C GLN A 77 1.26 -3.16 15.90
N HIS A 78 1.35 -4.00 16.93
CA HIS A 78 0.96 -5.40 16.86
C HIS A 78 0.01 -5.76 18.01
N ASP A 79 -1.07 -6.42 17.63
CA ASP A 79 -2.10 -6.94 18.53
C ASP A 79 -1.49 -7.93 19.55
N PRO A 80 -1.97 -7.97 20.81
CA PRO A 80 -1.48 -8.89 21.84
C PRO A 80 -1.62 -10.38 21.48
N TYR A 81 -2.41 -10.71 20.45
CA TYR A 81 -2.57 -12.05 19.92
C TYR A 81 -1.73 -12.33 18.66
N ALA A 82 -0.83 -11.43 18.28
CA ALA A 82 0.02 -11.61 17.11
C ALA A 82 0.92 -12.86 17.25
N THR A 83 0.91 -13.72 16.23
CA THR A 83 1.81 -14.87 16.11
C THR A 83 3.04 -14.50 15.27
N PRO A 84 4.23 -15.08 15.51
CA PRO A 84 5.40 -14.84 14.66
C PRO A 84 5.11 -15.28 13.22
N CYS A 85 5.38 -14.41 12.26
CA CYS A 85 5.30 -14.72 10.84
C CYS A 85 6.29 -15.83 10.49
N ARG A 86 5.83 -16.81 9.71
CA ARG A 86 6.64 -17.99 9.34
C ARG A 86 7.86 -17.68 8.46
N ILE A 87 7.92 -16.50 7.86
CA ILE A 87 8.99 -16.07 6.96
C ILE A 87 9.93 -15.09 7.66
N CYS A 88 9.41 -13.94 8.11
CA CYS A 88 10.21 -12.87 8.71
C CYS A 88 10.47 -13.03 10.22
N GLY A 89 9.70 -13.88 10.90
CA GLY A 89 9.70 -13.99 12.36
C GLY A 89 9.04 -12.81 13.11
N GLN A 90 8.69 -11.73 12.40
CA GLN A 90 8.01 -10.56 13.00
C GLN A 90 6.58 -10.90 13.41
N PRO A 91 6.02 -10.25 14.44
CA PRO A 91 4.64 -10.48 14.85
C PRO A 91 3.67 -10.14 13.73
N SER A 92 2.67 -11.00 13.55
CA SER A 92 1.58 -10.79 12.62
C SER A 92 0.26 -11.27 13.20
N LEU A 93 -0.81 -10.58 12.84
CA LEU A 93 -2.19 -11.02 13.10
C LEU A 93 -2.59 -12.24 12.27
N THR A 94 -1.79 -12.58 11.26
CA THR A 94 -1.98 -13.75 10.40
C THR A 94 -0.68 -14.58 10.36
N GLU A 95 -0.64 -15.69 9.62
CA GLU A 95 0.60 -16.49 9.51
C GLU A 95 1.76 -15.73 8.81
N LEU A 96 1.48 -14.64 8.10
CA LEU A 96 2.45 -13.86 7.33
C LEU A 96 2.37 -12.35 7.63
N CYS A 97 3.51 -11.67 7.79
CA CYS A 97 3.57 -10.30 8.31
C CYS A 97 3.32 -9.20 7.26
N SER A 98 3.48 -9.50 5.98
CA SER A 98 3.41 -8.50 4.90
C SER A 98 3.26 -9.16 3.52
N THR A 99 2.92 -8.35 2.52
CA THR A 99 2.98 -8.74 1.10
C THR A 99 4.37 -9.23 0.69
N ALA A 100 5.44 -8.65 1.25
CA ALA A 100 6.81 -9.12 0.98
C ALA A 100 7.06 -10.54 1.51
N CYS A 101 6.55 -10.88 2.69
CA CYS A 101 6.70 -12.24 3.22
C CYS A 101 5.83 -13.26 2.49
N LEU A 102 4.65 -12.85 2.06
CA LEU A 102 3.83 -13.64 1.15
C LEU A 102 4.55 -13.90 -0.18
N TYR A 103 5.19 -12.86 -0.73
CA TYR A 103 5.99 -12.97 -1.93
C TYR A 103 7.17 -13.94 -1.76
N ASP A 104 7.93 -13.81 -0.68
CA ASP A 104 9.06 -14.69 -0.38
C ASP A 104 8.62 -16.16 -0.23
N ALA A 105 7.44 -16.39 0.37
CA ALA A 105 6.86 -17.72 0.47
C ALA A 105 6.55 -18.31 -0.92
N ILE A 106 5.91 -17.53 -1.81
CA ILE A 106 5.64 -17.96 -3.19
C ILE A 106 6.97 -18.20 -3.92
N LYS A 107 7.93 -17.29 -3.81
CA LYS A 107 9.22 -17.38 -4.49
C LYS A 107 10.02 -18.62 -4.08
N ALA A 108 9.86 -19.08 -2.83
CA ALA A 108 10.48 -20.32 -2.35
C ALA A 108 9.92 -21.58 -3.05
N ASP A 109 8.67 -21.54 -3.51
CA ASP A 109 8.01 -22.63 -4.24
C ASP A 109 8.19 -22.53 -5.76
N VAL A 110 8.67 -21.39 -6.28
CA VAL A 110 8.93 -21.16 -7.71
C VAL A 110 10.36 -21.60 -8.07
N PRO A 111 10.57 -22.34 -9.19
CA PRO A 111 11.91 -22.68 -9.66
C PRO A 111 12.79 -21.47 -9.91
N GLU A 112 14.08 -21.55 -9.56
CA GLU A 112 15.03 -20.43 -9.63
C GLU A 112 15.08 -19.75 -11.01
N GLN A 113 14.99 -20.54 -12.10
CA GLN A 113 14.99 -20.00 -13.46
C GLN A 113 13.77 -19.12 -13.80
N GLU A 114 12.68 -19.23 -13.05
CA GLU A 114 11.45 -18.44 -13.24
C GLU A 114 11.38 -17.22 -12.30
N HIS A 115 12.34 -17.05 -11.39
CA HIS A 115 12.33 -15.96 -10.42
C HIS A 115 12.31 -14.58 -11.07
N ALA A 116 13.05 -14.39 -12.17
CA ALA A 116 13.06 -13.13 -12.89
C ALA A 116 11.69 -12.77 -13.49
N ARG A 117 10.98 -13.76 -14.03
CA ARG A 117 9.62 -13.58 -14.57
C ARG A 117 8.63 -13.28 -13.45
N LEU A 118 8.74 -13.98 -12.32
CA LEU A 118 7.94 -13.73 -11.13
C LEU A 118 8.16 -12.30 -10.58
N ASP A 119 9.42 -11.89 -10.41
CA ASP A 119 9.81 -10.54 -9.96
C ASP A 119 9.21 -9.47 -10.90
N GLN A 120 9.28 -9.70 -12.21
CA GLN A 120 8.75 -8.79 -13.22
C GLN A 120 7.23 -8.61 -13.10
N ILE A 121 6.44 -9.68 -13.02
CA ILE A 121 4.98 -9.56 -12.97
C ILE A 121 4.49 -9.05 -11.60
N THR A 122 5.22 -9.33 -10.52
CA THR A 122 4.86 -8.90 -9.16
C THR A 122 4.87 -7.39 -9.00
N ALA A 123 5.68 -6.66 -9.79
CA ALA A 123 5.68 -5.20 -9.82
C ALA A 123 4.31 -4.59 -10.20
N PHE A 124 3.43 -5.38 -10.81
CA PHE A 124 2.10 -4.98 -11.27
C PHE A 124 0.97 -5.38 -10.31
N CYS A 125 1.28 -6.08 -9.23
CA CYS A 125 0.33 -6.37 -8.16
C CYS A 125 0.00 -5.11 -7.34
N GLU A 126 -1.17 -5.11 -6.71
CA GLU A 126 -1.54 -4.08 -5.74
C GLU A 126 -0.56 -4.12 -4.55
N GLN A 127 -0.05 -2.95 -4.16
CA GLN A 127 0.96 -2.87 -3.08
C GLN A 127 0.33 -2.44 -1.74
N ALA A 128 -0.96 -2.10 -1.74
CA ALA A 128 -1.65 -1.70 -0.52
C ALA A 128 -1.88 -2.91 0.40
N LEU A 129 -1.32 -2.87 1.61
CA LEU A 129 -1.50 -3.89 2.66
C LEU A 129 -2.98 -4.17 3.01
N TYR A 130 -3.87 -3.20 2.78
CA TYR A 130 -5.30 -3.28 3.07
C TYR A 130 -6.19 -3.37 1.83
N SER A 131 -5.60 -3.53 0.64
CA SER A 131 -6.40 -3.97 -0.49
C SER A 131 -6.99 -5.34 -0.15
N GLU A 132 -8.08 -5.71 -0.81
CA GLU A 132 -8.51 -7.09 -0.80
C GLU A 132 -7.28 -7.93 -1.17
N GLN A 133 -6.80 -8.78 -0.25
CA GLN A 133 -5.50 -9.48 -0.30
C GLN A 133 -5.21 -10.20 -1.64
N GLN A 134 -6.27 -10.39 -2.40
CA GLN A 134 -6.46 -11.06 -3.67
C GLN A 134 -5.57 -10.53 -4.80
N PHE A 135 -5.22 -9.24 -4.79
CA PHE A 135 -4.41 -8.63 -5.87
C PHE A 135 -2.97 -8.29 -5.48
N ASN A 136 -2.56 -8.67 -4.27
CA ASN A 136 -1.23 -8.33 -3.75
C ASN A 136 -0.13 -9.26 -4.25
N LEU A 137 -0.49 -10.37 -4.90
CA LEU A 137 0.43 -11.39 -5.37
C LEU A 137 -0.01 -11.92 -6.74
N PRO A 138 0.92 -12.45 -7.53
CA PRO A 138 0.58 -13.19 -8.73
C PRO A 138 -0.22 -14.45 -8.42
N PHE A 139 -1.06 -14.86 -9.36
CA PHE A 139 -1.83 -16.10 -9.29
C PHE A 139 -1.82 -16.80 -10.65
N SER A 140 -2.14 -18.08 -10.69
CA SER A 140 -2.23 -18.86 -11.93
C SER A 140 -3.66 -19.32 -12.18
N THR A 141 -3.99 -19.51 -13.46
CA THR A 141 -5.19 -20.23 -13.89
C THR A 141 -4.95 -20.83 -15.26
N GLY A 142 -5.19 -22.15 -15.39
CA GLY A 142 -4.95 -22.87 -16.62
C GLY A 142 -3.48 -22.76 -17.05
N ASP A 143 -3.25 -22.34 -18.29
CA ASP A 143 -1.93 -22.27 -18.93
C ASP A 143 -1.18 -20.96 -18.68
N TYR A 144 -1.71 -20.07 -17.82
CA TYR A 144 -1.17 -18.74 -17.61
C TYR A 144 -1.01 -18.38 -16.13
N SER A 145 -0.11 -17.42 -15.89
CA SER A 145 0.03 -16.70 -14.63
C SER A 145 -0.28 -15.22 -14.84
N TYR A 146 -0.91 -14.61 -13.84
CA TYR A 146 -1.49 -13.29 -13.88
C TYR A 146 -0.99 -12.43 -12.73
N ALA A 147 -0.88 -11.13 -12.98
CA ALA A 147 -0.70 -10.11 -11.96
C ALA A 147 -1.58 -8.90 -12.29
N THR A 148 -2.18 -8.29 -11.28
CA THR A 148 -3.08 -7.15 -11.47
C THR A 148 -3.13 -6.26 -10.25
N ASN A 149 -3.37 -4.97 -10.46
CA ASN A 149 -3.71 -4.00 -9.41
C ASN A 149 -5.12 -3.42 -9.58
N GLY A 150 -5.96 -4.12 -10.36
CA GLY A 150 -7.32 -3.68 -10.67
C GLY A 150 -7.42 -2.60 -11.75
N HIS A 151 -6.31 -2.03 -12.23
CA HIS A 151 -6.26 -1.09 -13.38
C HIS A 151 -5.36 -1.56 -14.50
N LEU A 152 -4.28 -2.26 -14.15
CA LEU A 152 -3.34 -2.88 -15.07
C LEU A 152 -3.35 -4.37 -14.80
N MET A 153 -3.31 -5.15 -15.87
CA MET A 153 -3.28 -6.59 -15.84
C MET A 153 -2.17 -7.12 -16.74
N ILE A 154 -1.43 -8.10 -16.23
CA ILE A 154 -0.37 -8.82 -16.93
C ILE A 154 -0.74 -10.29 -17.01
N ARG A 155 -0.50 -10.90 -18.18
CA ARG A 155 -0.58 -12.34 -18.43
C ARG A 155 0.75 -12.82 -18.99
N VAL A 156 1.30 -13.88 -18.41
CA VAL A 156 2.50 -14.57 -18.89
C VAL A 156 2.24 -16.07 -18.94
N PRO A 157 3.04 -16.86 -19.70
CA PRO A 157 2.99 -18.32 -19.60
C PRO A 157 3.09 -18.78 -18.15
N ARG A 158 2.37 -19.86 -17.82
CA ARG A 158 2.27 -20.36 -16.45
C ARG A 158 3.64 -20.52 -15.77
N ILE A 159 3.79 -19.89 -14.62
CA ILE A 159 4.93 -20.04 -13.73
C ILE A 159 4.64 -21.17 -12.74
N THR A 160 5.50 -22.20 -12.75
CA THR A 160 5.39 -23.31 -11.79
C THR A 160 5.63 -22.80 -10.36
N GLY A 161 4.77 -23.18 -9.41
CA GLY A 161 4.87 -22.76 -8.00
C GLY A 161 4.01 -21.55 -7.63
N VAL A 162 3.55 -20.77 -8.61
CA VAL A 162 2.58 -19.68 -8.36
C VAL A 162 1.20 -20.28 -8.04
N PRO A 163 0.55 -19.88 -6.94
CA PRO A 163 -0.70 -20.48 -6.47
C PRO A 163 -1.85 -20.31 -7.48
N GLU A 164 -2.79 -21.27 -7.50
CA GLU A 164 -4.03 -21.16 -8.27
C GLU A 164 -4.94 -20.05 -7.73
N MET A 165 -5.69 -19.43 -8.63
CA MET A 165 -6.78 -18.55 -8.24
C MET A 165 -7.85 -19.37 -7.50
N ALA A 166 -8.12 -19.02 -6.24
CA ALA A 166 -9.18 -19.62 -5.44
C ALA A 166 -10.57 -19.47 -6.11
N SER A 167 -11.40 -20.49 -5.95
CA SER A 167 -12.69 -20.59 -6.67
C SER A 167 -13.73 -19.54 -6.26
N ASP A 168 -13.52 -18.84 -5.16
CA ASP A 168 -14.39 -17.80 -4.61
C ASP A 168 -14.08 -16.39 -5.16
N TYR A 169 -13.10 -16.25 -6.05
CA TYR A 169 -12.75 -14.97 -6.64
C TYR A 169 -13.79 -14.48 -7.67
N ILE A 170 -14.08 -13.17 -7.61
CA ILE A 170 -15.11 -12.49 -8.43
C ILE A 170 -14.65 -12.30 -9.89
N ALA A 171 -13.33 -12.25 -10.13
CA ALA A 171 -12.80 -12.15 -11.48
C ALA A 171 -12.79 -13.53 -12.14
N SER A 172 -13.78 -13.80 -13.00
CA SER A 172 -13.74 -15.02 -13.82
C SER A 172 -12.52 -14.95 -14.75
N PRO A 173 -11.71 -16.03 -14.87
CA PRO A 173 -10.65 -16.15 -15.87
C PRO A 173 -11.13 -15.80 -17.29
N ASP A 174 -12.40 -16.06 -17.57
CA ASP A 174 -13.04 -15.73 -18.86
C ASP A 174 -12.93 -14.25 -19.21
N VAL A 175 -12.90 -13.37 -18.20
CA VAL A 175 -12.73 -11.92 -18.41
C VAL A 175 -11.33 -11.65 -18.97
N PHE A 176 -10.32 -12.35 -18.47
CA PHE A 176 -8.94 -12.20 -18.92
C PHE A 176 -8.77 -12.71 -20.34
N ASP A 177 -9.29 -13.90 -20.62
CA ASP A 177 -9.22 -14.51 -21.95
C ASP A 177 -10.05 -13.75 -22.99
N HIS A 178 -11.15 -13.12 -22.57
CA HIS A 178 -11.94 -12.26 -23.45
C HIS A 178 -11.13 -11.03 -23.91
N TYR A 179 -10.47 -10.34 -22.97
CA TYR A 179 -9.72 -9.12 -23.28
C TYR A 179 -8.33 -9.35 -23.86
N LEU A 180 -7.72 -10.50 -23.60
CA LEU A 180 -6.40 -10.90 -24.12
C LEU A 180 -6.52 -12.00 -25.17
N SER A 181 -7.62 -12.06 -25.91
CA SER A 181 -7.78 -13.04 -26.98
C SER A 181 -6.74 -12.84 -28.08
N ASP A 182 -6.22 -13.95 -28.62
CA ASP A 182 -5.32 -14.01 -29.77
C ASP A 182 -6.05 -13.61 -31.05
N ASP A 183 -6.34 -12.32 -31.21
CA ASP A 183 -6.89 -11.78 -32.45
C ASP A 183 -5.73 -11.47 -33.41
N PRO A 184 -5.59 -12.22 -34.53
CA PRO A 184 -4.48 -12.05 -35.47
C PRO A 184 -4.52 -10.72 -36.22
N ASP A 185 -5.65 -10.00 -36.18
CA ASP A 185 -5.81 -8.72 -36.87
C ASP A 185 -5.28 -7.53 -36.02
N LEU A 186 -4.86 -7.77 -34.77
CA LEU A 186 -4.29 -6.74 -33.91
C LEU A 186 -2.88 -6.34 -34.38
N CYS A 187 -2.72 -5.04 -34.67
CA CYS A 187 -1.41 -4.47 -35.00
C CYS A 187 -0.76 -3.88 -33.75
N PHE A 188 0.46 -4.33 -33.42
CA PHE A 188 1.24 -3.83 -32.29
C PHE A 188 2.44 -3.03 -32.76
N VAL A 189 2.57 -1.81 -32.24
CA VAL A 189 3.69 -0.90 -32.54
C VAL A 189 4.65 -0.85 -31.37
N PRO A 190 5.96 -1.01 -31.59
CA PRO A 190 6.96 -0.86 -30.55
C PRO A 190 6.89 0.53 -29.89
N VAL A 191 6.94 0.56 -28.56
CA VAL A 191 6.99 1.79 -27.77
C VAL A 191 8.28 1.80 -26.98
N THR A 192 9.15 2.77 -27.25
CA THR A 192 10.42 2.92 -26.53
C THR A 192 10.29 3.79 -25.27
N SER A 193 9.32 4.69 -25.26
CA SER A 193 9.04 5.61 -24.15
C SER A 193 7.70 6.31 -24.37
N PHE A 194 7.03 6.69 -23.29
CA PHE A 194 5.90 7.61 -23.30
C PHE A 194 6.38 9.02 -22.97
N ASP A 195 5.69 10.03 -23.49
CA ASP A 195 5.93 11.43 -23.12
C ASP A 195 5.32 11.72 -21.74
N LEU A 196 6.06 11.33 -20.70
CA LEU A 196 5.63 11.42 -19.31
C LEU A 196 6.26 12.63 -18.62
N PRO A 197 5.52 13.37 -17.78
CA PRO A 197 6.09 14.49 -17.02
C PRO A 197 7.22 14.00 -16.10
N GLY A 198 8.40 14.59 -16.18
CA GLY A 198 9.61 14.06 -15.51
C GLY A 198 9.45 13.75 -14.01
N HIS A 199 9.02 14.73 -13.21
CA HIS A 199 8.93 14.59 -11.74
C HIS A 199 7.72 15.32 -11.17
N CYS A 200 7.29 14.91 -9.97
CA CYS A 200 6.27 15.62 -9.20
C CYS A 200 6.80 17.04 -8.91
N PRO A 201 6.10 18.11 -9.30
CA PRO A 201 6.58 19.46 -9.03
C PRO A 201 6.54 19.79 -7.53
N ASP A 202 5.65 19.17 -6.76
CA ASP A 202 5.46 19.52 -5.35
C ASP A 202 6.56 18.93 -4.45
N CYS A 203 7.02 17.72 -4.76
CA CYS A 203 8.10 17.07 -4.02
C CYS A 203 9.38 16.90 -4.85
N GLU A 204 9.48 17.56 -6.01
CA GLU A 204 10.67 17.57 -6.86
C GLU A 204 11.27 16.17 -7.13
N GLY A 205 10.44 15.16 -7.37
CA GLY A 205 10.96 13.80 -7.63
C GLY A 205 11.14 12.92 -6.39
N THR A 206 11.13 13.47 -5.17
CA THR A 206 11.47 12.69 -3.97
C THR A 206 10.37 11.72 -3.55
N GLY A 207 9.11 12.07 -3.82
CA GLY A 207 7.93 11.36 -3.34
C GLY A 207 7.52 11.71 -1.92
N TRP A 208 8.36 12.43 -1.18
CA TRP A 208 8.19 12.65 0.25
C TRP A 208 8.43 14.11 0.62
N HIS A 209 7.71 14.58 1.63
CA HIS A 209 8.05 15.83 2.31
C HIS A 209 8.61 15.49 3.67
N SER A 210 9.86 15.89 3.89
CA SER A 210 10.51 15.84 5.19
C SER A 210 10.34 17.17 5.89
N PHE A 211 9.82 17.18 7.10
CA PHE A 211 9.73 18.39 7.92
C PHE A 211 10.17 18.11 9.35
N ALA A 212 10.89 19.06 9.94
CA ALA A 212 11.40 18.93 11.30
C ALA A 212 10.59 19.79 12.28
N THR A 213 10.15 19.22 13.40
CA THR A 213 9.54 19.97 14.50
C THR A 213 10.10 19.52 15.84
N ARG A 214 10.53 20.48 16.68
CA ARG A 214 11.03 20.22 18.05
C ARG A 214 12.11 19.13 18.15
N GLY A 215 13.03 19.08 17.19
CA GLY A 215 14.11 18.09 17.16
C GLY A 215 13.73 16.71 16.60
N TRP A 216 12.50 16.55 16.10
CA TRP A 216 12.04 15.33 15.43
C TRP A 216 11.91 15.58 13.93
N LEU A 217 12.34 14.61 13.12
CA LEU A 217 12.14 14.58 11.68
C LEU A 217 10.92 13.72 11.36
N TYR A 218 9.99 14.26 10.58
CA TYR A 218 8.80 13.56 10.09
C TYR A 218 8.87 13.48 8.58
N ASP A 219 8.65 12.28 8.05
CA ASP A 219 8.48 12.07 6.61
C ASP A 219 7.01 11.77 6.35
N THR A 220 6.41 12.53 5.43
CA THR A 220 5.05 12.27 4.95
C THR A 220 5.08 12.07 3.44
N PRO A 221 4.37 11.07 2.90
CA PRO A 221 4.30 10.91 1.45
C PRO A 221 3.70 12.18 0.84
N CYS A 222 4.30 12.65 -0.25
CA CYS A 222 3.82 13.80 -1.00
C CYS A 222 2.38 13.57 -1.42
N LYS A 223 1.47 14.49 -1.07
CA LYS A 223 0.04 14.30 -1.32
C LYS A 223 -0.30 14.29 -2.81
N SER A 224 0.49 14.97 -3.63
CA SER A 224 0.22 15.12 -5.07
C SER A 224 0.64 13.91 -5.90
N CYS A 225 1.72 13.23 -5.51
CA CYS A 225 2.20 12.02 -6.17
C CYS A 225 2.03 10.76 -5.31
N LYS A 226 1.43 10.88 -4.12
CA LYS A 226 1.18 9.81 -3.14
C LYS A 226 2.43 8.97 -2.81
N GLY A 227 3.58 9.61 -2.62
CA GLY A 227 4.81 8.88 -2.29
C GLY A 227 5.71 8.54 -3.48
N SER A 228 5.23 8.64 -4.72
CA SER A 228 5.95 8.11 -5.88
C SER A 228 7.10 9.00 -6.37
N GLY A 229 7.01 10.32 -6.15
CA GLY A 229 7.95 11.30 -6.68
C GLY A 229 7.75 11.61 -8.16
N LEU A 230 6.92 10.83 -8.85
CA LEU A 230 6.65 10.96 -10.26
C LEU A 230 5.63 12.07 -10.52
N GLY A 231 5.68 12.70 -11.70
CA GLY A 231 4.79 13.81 -12.11
C GLY A 231 3.33 13.61 -11.68
N ILE A 232 2.60 14.69 -11.40
CA ILE A 232 1.27 14.67 -10.75
C ILE A 232 0.47 13.47 -11.27
N SER A 233 0.12 12.57 -10.36
CA SER A 233 -0.48 11.24 -10.60
C SER A 233 -1.79 11.23 -11.41
N GLU A 234 -2.27 12.41 -11.79
CA GLU A 234 -3.49 12.69 -12.53
C GLU A 234 -3.23 13.15 -13.97
N HIS A 235 -1.96 13.18 -14.43
CA HIS A 235 -1.67 13.52 -15.82
C HIS A 235 -2.15 12.42 -16.75
N ILE A 236 -3.35 12.67 -17.23
CA ILE A 236 -3.96 12.14 -18.43
C ILE A 236 -3.00 12.32 -19.59
N ILE A 237 -2.59 11.22 -20.21
CA ILE A 237 -1.85 11.26 -21.46
C ILE A 237 -2.78 10.78 -22.57
N HIS A 238 -2.98 11.64 -23.57
CA HIS A 238 -3.58 11.27 -24.85
C HIS A 238 -2.47 10.65 -25.71
N TRP A 239 -2.49 9.34 -25.89
CA TRP A 239 -1.49 8.65 -26.70
C TRP A 239 -2.07 7.41 -27.35
N PRO A 240 -1.99 7.21 -28.69
CA PRO A 240 -1.72 8.21 -29.72
C PRO A 240 -2.90 9.20 -29.81
N GLU A 241 -2.86 10.23 -30.68
CA GLU A 241 -3.97 11.21 -30.85
C GLU A 241 -5.36 10.56 -31.04
N ALA A 242 -5.42 9.28 -31.45
CA ALA A 242 -6.64 8.49 -31.58
C ALA A 242 -7.23 7.98 -30.25
N LEU A 243 -6.46 7.98 -29.16
CA LEU A 243 -6.92 7.55 -27.84
C LEU A 243 -7.61 8.70 -27.11
N VAL A 244 -8.94 8.59 -27.04
CA VAL A 244 -9.84 9.58 -26.41
C VAL A 244 -9.73 9.56 -24.87
N GLN A 245 -9.19 8.50 -24.29
CA GLN A 245 -9.23 8.26 -22.85
C GLN A 245 -7.97 8.61 -22.10
N HIS A 246 -8.11 8.54 -20.78
CA HIS A 246 -7.24 9.04 -19.75
C HIS A 246 -6.54 7.87 -19.07
N TYR A 247 -5.21 7.87 -18.99
CA TYR A 247 -4.44 6.83 -18.31
C TYR A 247 -3.60 7.43 -17.18
N ARG A 248 -3.37 6.67 -16.10
CA ARG A 248 -2.48 7.14 -15.03
C ARG A 248 -1.03 7.02 -15.47
N SER A 249 -0.27 8.08 -15.23
CA SER A 249 1.14 8.18 -15.61
C SER A 249 2.05 7.20 -14.86
N ASP A 250 1.68 6.79 -13.64
CA ASP A 250 2.42 5.77 -12.90
C ASP A 250 2.31 4.39 -13.55
N TYR A 251 1.13 4.01 -14.04
CA TYR A 251 0.98 2.75 -14.79
C TYR A 251 1.72 2.79 -16.13
N LEU A 252 1.68 3.91 -16.85
CA LEU A 252 2.46 4.05 -18.08
C LEU A 252 3.97 3.91 -17.83
N ARG A 253 4.49 4.44 -16.71
CA ARG A 253 5.89 4.21 -16.32
C ARG A 253 6.20 2.76 -15.97
N GLN A 254 5.28 2.07 -15.31
CA GLN A 254 5.45 0.63 -15.06
C GLN A 254 5.55 -0.14 -16.38
N LEU A 255 4.78 0.24 -17.40
CA LEU A 255 4.89 -0.35 -18.74
C LEU A 255 6.24 -0.07 -19.41
N GLU A 256 6.84 1.12 -19.26
CA GLU A 256 8.17 1.43 -19.83
C GLU A 256 9.28 0.50 -19.33
N GLN A 257 9.08 -0.13 -18.18
CA GLN A 257 10.04 -1.08 -17.61
C GLN A 257 9.94 -2.46 -18.26
N LEU A 258 8.91 -2.72 -19.10
CA LEU A 258 8.74 -3.98 -19.80
C LEU A 258 9.67 -4.08 -21.02
N PRO A 259 10.38 -5.21 -21.20
CA PRO A 259 11.25 -5.44 -22.34
C PRO A 259 10.44 -5.60 -23.63
N GLU A 260 10.91 -4.98 -24.71
CA GLU A 260 10.27 -5.10 -26.03
C GLU A 260 8.78 -4.70 -26.03
N LEU A 261 8.42 -3.71 -25.20
CA LEU A 261 7.06 -3.21 -25.11
C LEU A 261 6.53 -2.79 -26.49
N ALA A 262 5.36 -3.32 -26.86
CA ALA A 262 4.60 -2.89 -28.01
C ALA A 262 3.13 -2.72 -27.63
N VAL A 263 2.50 -1.68 -28.16
CA VAL A 263 1.10 -1.31 -27.86
C VAL A 263 0.23 -1.51 -29.09
N CYS A 264 -0.99 -1.98 -28.90
CA CYS A 264 -1.96 -2.17 -29.97
C CYS A 264 -2.42 -0.82 -30.56
N GLU A 265 -2.37 -0.65 -31.89
CA GLU A 265 -2.83 0.56 -32.61
C GLU A 265 -4.34 0.72 -32.65
N GLN A 266 -5.08 -0.38 -32.45
CA GLN A 266 -6.55 -0.39 -32.40
C GLN A 266 -7.01 -0.55 -30.95
N PRO A 267 -6.83 0.47 -30.11
CA PRO A 267 -7.30 0.39 -28.75
C PRO A 267 -8.82 0.35 -28.75
N ASP A 268 -9.37 -0.53 -27.89
CA ASP A 268 -10.73 -0.33 -27.41
C ASP A 268 -10.77 1.04 -26.74
N ARG A 269 -11.90 1.75 -26.85
CA ARG A 269 -12.02 3.13 -26.38
C ARG A 269 -11.54 3.28 -24.95
N SER A 270 -11.71 2.28 -24.08
CA SER A 270 -11.35 2.34 -22.66
C SER A 270 -10.11 1.55 -22.25
N MET A 271 -9.35 0.94 -23.16
CA MET A 271 -8.25 0.04 -22.78
C MET A 271 -7.09 0.06 -23.77
N ILE A 272 -5.88 -0.03 -23.25
CA ILE A 272 -4.65 -0.27 -24.02
C ILE A 272 -4.29 -1.74 -23.89
N ARG A 273 -4.28 -2.47 -25.01
CA ARG A 273 -3.64 -3.79 -25.08
C ARG A 273 -2.16 -3.58 -25.40
N PHE A 274 -1.30 -4.35 -24.75
CA PHE A 274 0.14 -4.32 -25.00
C PHE A 274 0.74 -5.71 -24.91
N ARG A 275 1.90 -5.90 -25.54
CA ARG A 275 2.72 -7.10 -25.46
C ARG A 275 4.15 -6.73 -25.12
N PHE A 276 4.89 -7.68 -24.57
CA PHE A 276 6.29 -7.59 -24.19
C PHE A 276 6.94 -8.97 -24.37
N SER A 277 8.26 -9.08 -24.18
CA SER A 277 8.98 -10.32 -24.54
C SER A 277 8.46 -11.58 -23.82
N GLU A 278 7.94 -11.43 -22.60
CA GLU A 278 7.50 -12.56 -21.75
C GLU A 278 5.98 -12.74 -21.70
N GLY A 279 5.20 -11.87 -22.34
CA GLY A 279 3.74 -11.96 -22.26
C GLY A 279 3.00 -10.73 -22.80
N GLU A 280 1.82 -10.50 -22.25
CA GLU A 280 0.93 -9.43 -22.69
C GLU A 280 0.14 -8.86 -21.52
N GLY A 281 -0.58 -7.78 -21.79
CA GLY A 281 -1.38 -7.16 -20.77
C GLY A 281 -2.36 -6.13 -21.29
N LEU A 282 -3.10 -5.63 -20.32
CA LEU A 282 -4.18 -4.69 -20.52
C LEU A 282 -4.03 -3.56 -19.49
N LEU A 283 -4.06 -2.32 -19.97
CA LEU A 283 -4.15 -1.15 -19.12
C LEU A 283 -5.51 -0.50 -19.33
N MET A 284 -6.32 -0.46 -18.28
CA MET A 284 -7.62 0.18 -18.30
C MET A 284 -7.49 1.70 -18.16
N ALA A 285 -8.26 2.42 -18.95
CA ALA A 285 -8.40 3.85 -18.81
C ALA A 285 -9.00 4.19 -17.44
N VAL A 286 -8.51 5.27 -16.87
CA VAL A 286 -9.16 5.92 -15.74
C VAL A 286 -10.44 6.53 -16.27
N ARG A 287 -11.56 6.28 -15.59
CA ARG A 287 -12.77 7.06 -15.86
C ARG A 287 -12.42 8.53 -15.66
N GLN A 288 -12.65 9.33 -16.70
CA GLN A 288 -12.45 10.77 -16.63
C GLN A 288 -13.12 11.28 -15.36
N ALA A 289 -12.43 12.13 -14.60
CA ALA A 289 -13.02 12.79 -13.45
C ALA A 289 -14.34 13.40 -13.91
N LEU A 290 -15.45 12.97 -13.29
CA LEU A 290 -16.80 13.37 -13.67
C LEU A 290 -16.83 14.89 -13.87
N THR A 291 -17.28 15.30 -15.06
CA THR A 291 -17.44 16.71 -15.38
C THR A 291 -18.75 17.23 -14.78
N ASN A 292 -18.99 18.54 -14.86
CA ASN A 292 -20.22 19.18 -14.38
C ASN A 292 -21.51 18.48 -14.88
N GLU A 293 -21.48 17.88 -16.07
CA GLU A 293 -22.64 17.21 -16.66
C GLU A 293 -22.86 15.80 -16.08
N ASP A 294 -21.79 15.07 -15.78
CA ASP A 294 -21.84 13.71 -15.22
C ASP A 294 -22.25 13.70 -13.73
N ALA A 295 -22.07 14.84 -13.06
CA ALA A 295 -22.37 15.05 -11.64
C ALA A 295 -23.84 14.79 -11.26
N ARG A 296 -24.77 14.93 -12.20
CA ARG A 296 -26.21 14.68 -11.97
C ARG A 296 -26.50 13.24 -11.56
N ASN A 297 -25.56 12.33 -11.83
CA ASN A 297 -25.64 10.91 -11.50
C ASN A 297 -24.78 10.52 -10.28
N MET A 298 -24.19 11.48 -9.56
CA MET A 298 -23.32 11.17 -8.43
C MET A 298 -24.09 10.66 -7.21
N THR A 299 -23.56 9.58 -6.62
CA THR A 299 -24.02 9.02 -5.35
C THR A 299 -23.50 9.87 -4.19
N ARG A 300 -24.30 10.88 -3.82
CA ARG A 300 -24.33 11.66 -2.57
C ARG A 300 -23.10 12.50 -2.19
N HIS A 301 -21.85 12.11 -2.45
CA HIS A 301 -20.67 12.84 -1.96
C HIS A 301 -19.50 12.85 -2.96
N ALA A 302 -18.85 14.01 -3.12
CA ALA A 302 -17.65 14.20 -3.95
C ALA A 302 -16.60 15.03 -3.22
N TYR A 303 -15.32 14.74 -3.48
CA TYR A 303 -14.23 15.68 -3.22
C TYR A 303 -13.73 16.24 -4.55
N ALA A 304 -13.63 17.55 -4.66
CA ALA A 304 -13.28 18.20 -5.92
C ALA A 304 -12.37 19.42 -5.72
N ARG A 305 -11.60 19.73 -6.76
CA ARG A 305 -10.95 21.03 -6.93
C ARG A 305 -11.92 21.94 -7.69
N VAL A 306 -12.43 22.95 -7.01
CA VAL A 306 -13.28 23.98 -7.60
C VAL A 306 -12.40 25.11 -8.12
N ILE A 307 -12.63 25.54 -9.35
CA ILE A 307 -11.99 26.70 -9.97
C ILE A 307 -13.06 27.77 -10.07
N THR A 308 -12.83 28.88 -9.40
CA THR A 308 -13.77 29.99 -9.35
C THR A 308 -13.67 30.88 -10.58
N HIS A 309 -14.67 31.75 -10.80
CA HIS A 309 -14.64 32.72 -11.91
C HIS A 309 -13.44 33.68 -11.88
N ASP A 310 -12.87 33.96 -10.71
CA ASP A 310 -11.63 34.74 -10.56
C ASP A 310 -10.36 33.89 -10.69
N GLY A 311 -10.48 32.61 -11.09
CA GLY A 311 -9.38 31.70 -11.37
C GLY A 311 -8.76 31.03 -10.13
N LYS A 312 -9.32 31.22 -8.93
CA LYS A 312 -8.79 30.58 -7.71
C LYS A 312 -9.16 29.10 -7.65
N LEU A 313 -8.21 28.31 -7.16
CA LEU A 313 -8.39 26.90 -6.86
C LEU A 313 -8.83 26.74 -5.40
N ILE A 314 -9.98 26.11 -5.17
CA ILE A 314 -10.56 25.84 -3.86
C ILE A 314 -10.74 24.32 -3.71
N PRO A 315 -10.07 23.67 -2.74
CA PRO A 315 -10.39 22.29 -2.39
C PRO A 315 -11.76 22.27 -1.69
N ALA A 316 -12.68 21.49 -2.24
CA ALA A 316 -14.08 21.46 -1.83
C ALA A 316 -14.62 20.06 -1.69
N TYR A 317 -15.67 19.96 -0.88
CA TYR A 317 -16.53 18.80 -0.75
C TYR A 317 -17.92 19.16 -1.28
N CYS A 318 -18.48 18.30 -2.12
CA CYS A 318 -19.82 18.44 -2.67
C CYS A 318 -20.71 17.36 -2.07
N HIS A 319 -21.85 17.76 -1.49
CA HIS A 319 -22.94 16.86 -1.16
C HIS A 319 -24.05 17.04 -2.18
N TYR A 320 -24.38 15.97 -2.92
CA TYR A 320 -25.50 15.99 -3.87
C TYR A 320 -26.72 15.38 -3.20
N ASP A 321 -27.79 16.17 -3.11
CA ASP A 321 -29.11 15.70 -2.70
C ASP A 321 -29.87 15.22 -3.95
N PRO A 322 -30.08 13.90 -4.13
CA PRO A 322 -30.76 13.37 -5.30
C PRO A 322 -32.26 13.70 -5.31
N GLU A 323 -32.89 13.93 -4.15
CA GLU A 323 -34.31 14.28 -4.05
C GLU A 323 -34.52 15.73 -4.45
N ALA A 324 -33.69 16.64 -3.92
CA ALA A 324 -33.74 18.07 -4.25
C ALA A 324 -33.10 18.40 -5.60
N LYS A 325 -32.28 17.49 -6.16
CA LYS A 325 -31.43 17.72 -7.35
C LYS A 325 -30.52 18.94 -7.19
N THR A 326 -30.01 19.15 -5.99
CA THR A 326 -29.12 20.26 -5.64
C THR A 326 -27.78 19.76 -5.12
N ALA A 327 -26.73 20.54 -5.36
CA ALA A 327 -25.39 20.29 -4.84
C ALA A 327 -25.05 21.35 -3.78
N GLU A 328 -24.72 20.93 -2.57
CA GLU A 328 -24.16 21.78 -1.54
C GLU A 328 -22.63 21.70 -1.58
N TRP A 329 -21.97 22.83 -1.81
CA TRP A 329 -20.52 22.95 -1.88
C TRP A 329 -19.95 23.53 -0.60
N ARG A 330 -18.95 22.86 -0.02
CA ARG A 330 -18.29 23.26 1.23
C ARG A 330 -16.78 23.28 1.07
N HIS A 331 -16.12 24.25 1.69
CA HIS A 331 -14.65 24.27 1.78
C HIS A 331 -14.16 23.03 2.52
N LEU A 332 -13.14 22.35 1.99
CA LEU A 332 -12.63 21.12 2.60
C LEU A 332 -12.02 21.35 4.00
N SER A 333 -11.35 22.49 4.19
CA SER A 333 -10.66 22.81 5.45
C SER A 333 -11.58 23.34 6.55
N SER A 334 -12.59 24.14 6.19
CA SER A 334 -13.46 24.82 7.17
C SER A 334 -14.86 24.22 7.25
N SER A 335 -15.24 23.33 6.33
CA SER A 335 -16.60 22.81 6.15
C SER A 335 -17.68 23.89 5.93
N GLN A 336 -17.28 25.15 5.74
CA GLN A 336 -18.19 26.25 5.48
C GLN A 336 -18.75 26.15 4.06
N PRO A 337 -20.07 26.33 3.89
CA PRO A 337 -20.67 26.35 2.56
C PRO A 337 -20.20 27.57 1.77
N PHE A 338 -20.07 27.43 0.46
CA PHE A 338 -19.83 28.55 -0.44
C PHE A 338 -20.77 28.50 -1.65
N SER A 339 -21.03 29.68 -2.24
CA SER A 339 -22.03 29.79 -3.30
C SER A 339 -21.61 29.02 -4.55
N PRO A 340 -22.52 28.21 -5.14
CA PRO A 340 -22.31 27.60 -6.46
C PRO A 340 -22.02 28.63 -7.55
N ASP A 341 -22.51 29.87 -7.42
CA ASP A 341 -22.25 30.96 -8.38
C ASP A 341 -20.78 31.39 -8.44
N LEU A 342 -19.97 30.99 -7.45
CA LEU A 342 -18.53 31.21 -7.48
C LEU A 342 -17.82 30.23 -8.41
N ILE A 343 -18.45 29.09 -8.73
CA ILE A 343 -17.84 27.94 -9.40
C ILE A 343 -17.88 28.13 -10.92
N TYR A 344 -16.73 28.35 -11.54
CA TYR A 344 -16.60 28.36 -13.00
C TYR A 344 -16.52 26.94 -13.56
N ARG A 345 -15.60 26.14 -13.01
CA ARG A 345 -15.44 24.71 -13.34
C ARG A 345 -15.00 23.96 -12.09
N TRP A 346 -15.22 22.67 -12.03
CA TRP A 346 -14.66 21.85 -10.97
C TRP A 346 -14.25 20.49 -11.51
N GLN A 347 -13.35 19.83 -10.79
CA GLN A 347 -12.79 18.54 -11.17
C GLN A 347 -12.80 17.63 -9.94
N VAL A 348 -13.43 16.46 -10.02
CA VAL A 348 -13.37 15.46 -8.94
C VAL A 348 -11.90 15.08 -8.70
N ALA A 349 -11.42 15.28 -7.48
CA ALA A 349 -10.06 14.91 -7.09
C ALA A 349 -9.98 13.46 -6.61
N SER A 350 -11.08 12.91 -6.07
CA SER A 350 -11.20 11.49 -5.73
C SER A 350 -12.67 11.10 -5.56
N TYR A 351 -13.05 9.96 -6.14
CA TYR A 351 -14.32 9.29 -5.86
C TYR A 351 -14.06 8.29 -4.74
N TYR A 352 -14.50 8.57 -3.52
CA TYR A 352 -14.65 7.51 -2.51
C TYR A 352 -16.02 6.87 -2.75
N GLY A 353 -16.10 6.07 -3.81
CA GLY A 353 -17.18 5.10 -3.93
C GLY A 353 -16.86 3.98 -2.97
N SER A 354 -17.57 3.89 -1.84
CA SER A 354 -17.81 2.57 -1.25
C SER A 354 -18.63 1.81 -2.30
N PHE A 355 -17.98 0.86 -2.98
CA PHE A 355 -18.66 -0.09 -3.85
C PHE A 355 -19.63 -0.95 -3.05
#